data_AF-A0A251U9S1-F1
#
_entry.id   AF-A0A251U9S1-F1
#
_cell.length_a   1.000
_cell.length_b   1.000
_cell.length_c   1.000
_cell.angle_alpha   90.00
_cell.angle_beta   90.00
_cell.angle_gamma   90.00
#
_symmetry.space_group_name_H-M   'P 1'
#
loop_
_entity.id
_entity.type
_entity.pdbx_description
1 polymer ?
#
loop_
_entity_poly.entity_id
_entity_poly.type
_entity_poly.pdbx_seq_one_letter_code
_entity_poly.pdbx_strand_id
1 'polypeptide(L)' 'MSMPIESMLLAVNSNFLVFSVSSDDIMGQSFASLVPTVAATESAIGLAIFVITF' A
#
# COMPACT_ATOMS: atom_id res chain seq x y z
N MET A 1 13.01 -0.96 9.54
CA MET A 1 12.25 0.24 9.95
C MET A 1 11.59 0.82 8.70
N SER A 2 10.53 0.15 8.22
CA SER A 2 9.79 0.55 6.99
C SER A 2 8.55 1.41 7.28
N MET A 3 8.27 1.68 8.56
CA MET A 3 7.04 2.34 9.02
C MET A 3 6.72 3.67 8.32
N PRO A 4 7.69 4.53 7.92
CA PRO A 4 7.37 5.75 7.19
C PRO A 4 6.80 5.49 5.79
N ILE A 5 7.31 4.48 5.06
CA ILE A 5 6.88 4.18 3.69
C ILE A 5 5.49 3.55 3.69
N GLU A 6 5.21 2.64 4.64
CA GLU A 6 3.92 1.99 4.79
C GLU A 6 2.82 3.01 5.15
N SER A 7 3.14 3.97 6.03
CA SER A 7 2.22 5.06 6.38
C SER A 7 1.95 6.00 5.21
N MET A 8 2.94 6.28 4.35
CA MET A 8 2.75 7.11 3.16
C MET A 8 1.90 6.40 2.11
N LEU A 9 2.14 5.10 1.87
CA LEU A 9 1.34 4.26 0.98
C LEU A 9 -0.10 4.13 1.46
N LEU A 10 -0.32 4.00 2.78
CA LEU A 10 -1.65 3.99 3.38
C LEU A 10 -2.39 5.32 3.20
N ALA A 11 -1.71 6.45 3.39
CA ALA A 11 -2.29 7.78 3.20
C ALA A 11 -2.72 8.00 1.73
N VAL A 12 -1.86 7.62 0.78
CA VAL A 12 -2.18 7.68 -0.66
C VAL A 12 -3.35 6.76 -1.01
N ASN A 13 -3.38 5.54 -0.46
CA ASN A 13 -4.49 4.59 -0.69
C ASN A 13 -5.82 5.14 -0.16
N SER A 14 -5.81 5.76 1.03
CA SER A 14 -7.01 6.38 1.60
C SER A 14 -7.52 7.54 0.75
N ASN A 15 -6.63 8.39 0.23
CA ASN A 15 -7.01 9.48 -0.67
C ASN A 15 -7.62 8.95 -1.97
N PHE A 16 -7.04 7.88 -2.52
CA PHE A 16 -7.54 7.23 -3.73
C PHE A 16 -8.91 6.57 -3.51
N LEU A 17 -9.11 5.89 -2.37
CA LEU A 17 -10.39 5.29 -2.01
C LEU A 17 -11.49 6.35 -1.84
N VAL A 18 -11.20 7.47 -1.16
CA VAL A 18 -12.17 8.58 -0.99
C VAL A 18 -12.57 9.18 -2.33
N PHE A 19 -11.60 9.38 -3.23
CA PHE A 19 -11.89 9.87 -4.58
C PHE A 19 -12.75 8.87 -5.38
N SER A 20 -12.42 7.58 -5.30
CA SER A 20 -13.16 6.52 -5.99
C SER A 20 -14.60 6.40 -5.51
N VAL A 21 -14.84 6.55 -4.19
CA VAL A 21 -16.19 6.57 -3.61
C VAL A 21 -16.94 7.83 -4.02
N SER A 22 -16.27 8.98 -4.08
CA SER A 22 -16.89 10.24 -4.52
C SER A 22 -17.31 10.24 -5.99
N SER A 23 -16.68 9.41 -6.83
CA SER A 23 -17.02 9.26 -8.26
C SER A 23 -17.89 8.04 -8.58
N ASP A 24 -18.35 7.30 -7.56
CA ASP A 24 -19.09 6.02 -7.69
C ASP A 24 -18.38 4.99 -8.59
N ASP A 25 -17.04 5.08 -8.66
CA ASP A 25 -16.24 4.26 -9.58
C ASP A 25 -15.86 2.95 -8.90
N ILE A 26 -16.41 1.84 -9.40
CA ILE A 26 -16.17 0.48 -8.86
C ILE A 26 -14.78 -0.02 -9.26
N MET A 27 -14.23 0.42 -10.40
CA MET A 27 -12.89 0.01 -10.82
C MET A 27 -11.81 0.65 -9.95
N GLY A 28 -11.99 1.90 -9.54
CA GLY A 28 -11.10 2.56 -8.58
C GLY A 28 -11.11 1.87 -7.21
N GLN A 29 -12.26 1.38 -6.73
CA GLN A 29 -12.31 0.63 -5.47
C GLN A 29 -11.53 -0.70 -5.56
N SER A 30 -11.60 -1.39 -6.70
CA SER A 30 -10.81 -2.60 -6.97
C SER A 30 -9.30 -2.30 -7.00
N PHE A 31 -8.91 -1.19 -7.64
CA PHE A 31 -7.51 -0.76 -7.66
C PHE A 31 -6.99 -0.37 -6.28
N ALA A 32 -7.83 0.23 -5.43
CA ALA A 32 -7.47 0.58 -4.04
C ALA A 32 -7.13 -0.66 -3.19
N SER A 33 -7.63 -1.84 -3.55
CA SER A 33 -7.25 -3.10 -2.88
C SER A 33 -5.85 -3.60 -3.28
N LEU A 34 -5.29 -3.17 -4.42
CA LEU A 34 -3.97 -3.59 -4.88
C LEU A 34 -2.84 -2.86 -4.16
N VAL A 35 -3.04 -1.57 -3.87
CA VAL A 35 -2.04 -0.70 -3.22
C VAL A 35 -1.50 -1.26 -1.89
N PRO A 36 -2.33 -1.69 -0.92
CA PRO A 36 -1.83 -2.28 0.33
C PRO A 36 -1.18 -3.66 0.13
N THR A 37 -1.54 -4.40 -0.92
CA THR A 37 -0.91 -5.68 -1.27
C THR A 37 0.54 -5.50 -1.73
N VAL A 38 0.80 -4.44 -2.51
CA VAL A 38 2.17 -4.05 -2.91
C VAL A 38 2.96 -3.59 -1.69
N ALA A 39 2.36 -2.77 -0.82
CA ALA A 39 3.01 -2.31 0.42
C ALA A 39 3.46 -3.49 1.32
N ALA A 40 2.59 -4.49 1.50
CA ALA A 40 2.92 -5.69 2.26
C ALA A 40 4.07 -6.50 1.64
N THR A 41 4.09 -6.58 0.30
CA THR A 41 5.15 -7.28 -0.44
C THR A 41 6.49 -6.59 -0.29
N GLU A 42 6.54 -5.26 -0.40
CA GLU A 42 7.78 -4.48 -0.21
C GLU A 42 8.35 -4.65 1.20
N SER A 43 7.48 -4.62 2.22
CA SER A 43 7.86 -4.85 3.63
C SER A 43 8.45 -6.25 3.84
N ALA A 44 7.86 -7.28 3.23
CA ALA A 44 8.35 -8.66 3.29
C ALA A 44 9.72 -8.82 2.59
N ILE A 45 9.93 -8.17 1.45
CA ILE A 45 11.23 -8.17 0.75
C ILE A 45 12.29 -7.47 1.60
N GLY A 46 11.98 -6.31 2.17
CA GLY A 46 12.89 -5.59 3.06
C GLY A 46 13.30 -6.42 4.28
N LEU A 47 12.36 -7.17 4.85
CA LEU A 47 12.63 -8.10 5.96
C LEU A 47 13.51 -9.27 5.51
N ALA A 48 13.24 -9.87 4.35
CA ALA A 48 14.04 -10.99 3.84
C ALA A 48 15.50 -10.59 3.60
N ILE A 49 15.75 -9.39 3.06
CA ILE A 49 17.11 -8.87 2.88
C ILE A 49 17.80 -8.64 4.23
N PHE A 50 17.08 -8.10 5.22
CA PHE A 50 17.61 -7.87 6.57
C PHE A 50 18.06 -9.19 7.24
N VAL A 51 17.29 -10.27 7.09
CA VAL A 51 17.63 -11.59 7.66
C VAL A 51 18.86 -12.22 6.99
N ILE A 52 19.06 -12.02 5.69
CA ILE A 52 20.21 -12.60 4.97
C ILE A 52 21.51 -11.86 5.29
N THR A 53 21.43 -10.55 5.57
CA THR A 53 22.61 -9.67 5.71
C THR A 53 23.15 -9.60 7.13
N PHE A 54 22.41 -10.10 8.13
CA PHE A 54 22.72 -9.98 9.56
C PHE A 54 22.76 -11.35 10.23
#